data_AF-A0A7S0H6W7-F1
#
_entry.id   AF-A0A7S0H6W7-F1
#
_cell.length_a   1.000
_cell.length_b   1.000
_cell.length_c   1.000
_cell.angle_alpha   90.00
_cell.angle_beta   90.00
_cell.angle_gamma   90.00
#
_symmetry.space_group_name_H-M   'P 1'
#
loop_
_entity.id
_entity.type
_entity.pdbx_description
1 polymer ?
#
loop_
_entity_poly.entity_id
_entity_poly.type
_entity_poly.pdbx_seq_one_letter_code
_entity_poly.pdbx_strand_id
1 'polypeptide(L)'
;ESMTSDGPSGEVCLVLSLSDSDESRAVWPHAFELRYTVTLHDASLSTDVQLRNAGDEPLEFTAALHTYLATPSVGSAAVAGLAGLRYEDNAAGGEIRTELAEEVLLRGEVDR
;
A
#
# COMPACT_ATOMS: atom_id res chain seq x y z
N GLU A 1 17.84 -9.69 -2.56
CA GLU A 1 18.87 -9.21 -1.61
C GLU A 1 18.36 -7.97 -0.90
N SER A 2 18.73 -7.74 0.36
CA SER A 2 18.38 -6.53 1.11
C SER A 2 19.62 -5.66 1.28
N MET A 3 19.54 -4.38 0.90
CA MET A 3 20.64 -3.43 1.08
C MET A 3 20.21 -2.37 2.09
N THR A 4 21.03 -2.18 3.12
CA THR A 4 20.87 -1.15 4.14
C THR A 4 21.94 -0.08 3.93
N SER A 5 21.55 1.19 3.91
CA SER A 5 22.48 2.31 3.87
C SER A 5 22.15 3.32 4.96
N ASP A 6 23.18 3.85 5.61
CA ASP A 6 23.07 4.93 6.58
C ASP A 6 22.97 6.26 5.81
N GLY A 7 21.86 6.99 5.98
CA GLY A 7 21.69 8.32 5.40
C GLY A 7 22.54 9.36 6.13
N PRO A 8 22.86 10.51 5.50
CA PRO A 8 23.71 11.54 6.11
C PRO A 8 23.14 12.17 7.41
N SER A 9 21.93 11.82 7.83
CA SER A 9 21.21 12.31 9.02
C SER A 9 20.99 11.27 10.13
N GLY A 10 21.50 10.03 10.03
CA GLY A 10 21.14 8.93 10.95
C GLY A 10 19.81 8.24 10.61
N GLU A 11 19.27 8.55 9.43
CA GLU A 11 18.14 7.85 8.83
C GLU A 11 18.53 6.44 8.39
N VAL A 12 17.70 5.47 8.74
CA VAL A 12 17.89 4.07 8.34
C VAL A 12 17.05 3.79 7.10
N CYS A 13 17.71 3.42 6.00
CA CYS A 13 17.07 3.01 4.76
C CYS A 13 17.28 1.52 4.51
N LEU A 14 16.18 0.82 4.22
CA LEU A 14 16.16 -0.59 3.83
C LEU A 14 15.52 -0.73 2.45
N VAL A 15 16.25 -1.32 1.51
CA VAL A 15 15.71 -1.69 0.19
C VAL A 15 15.52 -3.20 0.14
N LEU A 16 14.27 -3.62 -0.01
CA LEU A 16 13.88 -5.00 -0.27
C LEU A 16 13.68 -5.17 -1.78
N SER A 17 14.12 -6.30 -2.34
CA SER A 17 13.97 -6.60 -3.76
C SER A 17 13.36 -7.98 -3.97
N LEU A 18 12.43 -8.06 -4.92
CA LEU A 18 11.78 -9.29 -5.37
C LEU A 18 11.84 -9.33 -6.91
N SER A 19 12.27 -10.44 -7.47
CA SER A 19 12.26 -10.68 -8.92
C SER A 19 11.45 -11.93 -9.22
N ASP A 20 10.99 -12.07 -10.45
CA ASP A 20 10.29 -13.27 -10.89
C ASP A 20 11.17 -14.53 -10.79
N SER A 21 10.55 -15.61 -10.32
CA SER A 21 11.09 -16.97 -10.26
C SER A 21 10.28 -17.91 -11.15
N ASP A 22 10.78 -19.13 -11.36
CA ASP A 22 10.04 -20.18 -12.08
C ASP A 22 8.66 -20.44 -11.45
N GLU A 23 8.57 -20.42 -10.12
CA GLU A 23 7.31 -20.59 -9.39
C GLU A 23 6.33 -19.45 -9.64
N SER A 24 6.80 -18.20 -9.62
CA SER A 24 5.93 -17.05 -9.90
C SER A 24 5.46 -17.02 -11.36
N ARG A 25 6.35 -17.32 -12.31
CA ARG A 25 6.04 -17.37 -13.75
C ARG A 25 5.07 -18.50 -14.10
N ALA A 26 5.02 -19.56 -13.30
CA ALA A 26 4.07 -20.64 -13.49
C ALA A 26 2.61 -20.23 -13.26
N VAL A 27 2.35 -19.20 -12.42
CA VAL A 27 0.99 -18.71 -12.12
C VAL A 27 0.69 -17.33 -12.72
N TRP A 28 1.72 -16.52 -12.96
CA TRP A 28 1.62 -15.20 -13.58
C TRP A 28 2.84 -15.00 -14.49
N PRO A 29 2.72 -15.27 -15.81
CA PRO A 29 3.86 -15.47 -16.72
C PRO A 29 4.50 -14.16 -17.19
N HIS A 30 4.89 -13.30 -16.25
CA HIS A 30 5.54 -12.02 -16.53
C HIS A 30 6.90 -11.95 -15.84
N ALA A 31 7.88 -11.39 -16.54
CA ALA A 31 9.16 -11.03 -15.95
C ALA A 31 9.06 -9.66 -15.27
N PHE A 32 9.47 -9.59 -14.00
CA PHE A 32 9.34 -8.36 -13.22
C PHE A 32 10.48 -8.21 -12.21
N GLU A 33 10.79 -6.96 -11.89
CA GLU A 33 11.56 -6.63 -10.70
C GLU A 33 10.79 -5.64 -9.85
N LEU A 34 10.57 -5.97 -8.58
CA LEU A 34 9.96 -5.11 -7.59
C LEU A 34 11.02 -4.68 -6.57
N ARG A 35 11.06 -3.38 -6.27
CA ARG A 35 11.80 -2.81 -5.16
C ARG A 35 10.84 -2.15 -4.19
N TYR A 36 11.03 -2.43 -2.91
CA TYR A 36 10.32 -1.78 -1.83
C TYR A 36 11.33 -1.10 -0.92
N THR A 37 11.30 0.23 -0.90
CA THR A 37 12.20 1.06 -0.10
C THR A 37 11.45 1.53 1.14
N VAL A 38 12.06 1.30 2.31
CA VAL A 38 11.55 1.75 3.60
C VAL A 38 12.60 2.64 4.24
N THR A 39 12.22 3.90 4.50
CA THR A 39 13.09 4.86 5.18
C THR A 39 12.46 5.24 6.51
N LEU A 40 13.19 4.97 7.59
CA LEU A 40 12.82 5.40 8.93
C LEU A 40 13.48 6.74 9.22
N HIS A 41 12.64 7.74 9.53
CA HIS A 41 13.04 9.04 10.03
C HIS A 41 12.69 9.16 11.51
N ASP A 42 13.12 10.24 12.17
CA ASP A 42 12.89 10.46 13.61
C ASP A 42 11.41 10.41 14.02
N ALA A 43 10.50 10.90 13.18
CA ALA A 43 9.07 11.01 13.48
C ALA A 43 8.16 10.56 12.32
N SER A 44 8.71 9.92 11.29
CA SER A 44 7.94 9.48 10.13
C SER A 44 8.54 8.22 9.49
N LEU A 45 7.71 7.54 8.70
CA LEU A 45 8.08 6.39 7.90
C LEU A 45 7.75 6.70 6.44
N SER A 46 8.75 6.64 5.57
CA SER A 46 8.55 6.75 4.12
C SER A 46 8.61 5.35 3.49
N THR A 47 7.69 5.09 2.58
CA THR A 47 7.56 3.80 1.88
C THR A 47 7.39 4.06 0.39
N ASP A 48 8.17 3.37 -0.45
CA ASP A 48 8.19 3.55 -1.90
C ASP A 48 8.22 2.18 -2.59
N VAL A 49 7.29 1.95 -3.52
CA VAL A 49 7.21 0.71 -4.30
C VAL A 49 7.51 1.04 -5.75
N GLN A 50 8.52 0.38 -6.30
CA GLN A 50 8.89 0.49 -7.71
C GLN A 50 8.77 -0.89 -8.35
N LEU A 51 8.06 -0.95 -9.47
CA LEU A 51 7.92 -2.17 -10.26
C LEU A 51 8.42 -1.90 -11.67
N ARG A 52 9.37 -2.72 -12.12
CA ARG A 52 9.94 -2.70 -13.46
C ARG A 52 9.40 -3.89 -14.23
N ASN A 53 8.76 -3.62 -15.37
CA ASN A 53 8.52 -4.64 -16.38
C ASN A 53 9.87 -5.03 -16.98
N ALA A 54 10.31 -6.27 -16.75
CA ALA A 54 11.59 -6.79 -17.23
C ALA A 54 11.43 -7.72 -18.45
N GLY A 55 10.19 -7.91 -18.91
CA GLY A 55 9.88 -8.69 -20.10
C GLY A 55 9.64 -7.83 -21.33
N ASP A 56 9.31 -8.51 -22.43
CA ASP A 56 9.05 -7.89 -23.73
C ASP A 56 7.56 -7.64 -23.99
N GLU A 57 6.68 -8.15 -23.13
CA GLU A 57 5.22 -8.01 -23.22
C GLU A 57 4.69 -6.96 -22.24
N PRO A 58 3.54 -6.31 -22.51
CA PRO A 58 2.89 -5.42 -21.56
C PRO A 58 2.62 -6.10 -20.20
N LEU A 59 2.84 -5.36 -19.12
CA LEU A 59 2.60 -5.81 -17.75
C LEU A 59 1.41 -5.06 -17.15
N GLU A 60 0.28 -5.75 -17.03
CA GLU A 60 -0.92 -5.23 -16.36
C GLU A 60 -0.90 -5.62 -14.88
N PHE A 61 -1.02 -4.64 -13.98
CA PHE A 61 -1.01 -4.87 -12.55
C PHE A 61 -1.74 -3.76 -11.78
N THR A 62 -2.10 -4.08 -10.53
CA THR A 62 -2.51 -3.12 -9.50
C THR A 62 -1.66 -3.33 -8.27
N ALA A 63 -1.42 -2.28 -7.48
CA ALA A 63 -0.67 -2.37 -6.23
C ALA A 63 -1.31 -1.49 -5.16
N ALA A 64 -1.15 -1.91 -3.90
CA ALA A 64 -1.58 -1.15 -2.72
C ALA A 64 -0.58 -1.34 -1.57
N LEU A 65 -0.43 -0.31 -0.75
CA LEU A 65 0.27 -0.41 0.54
C LEU A 65 -0.76 -0.60 1.65
N HIS A 66 -0.87 -1.83 2.14
CA HIS A 66 -1.93 -2.25 3.06
C HIS A 66 -1.58 -1.94 4.53
N THR A 67 -1.43 -0.65 4.84
CA THR A 67 -0.92 -0.19 6.14
C THR A 67 -1.96 -0.36 7.26
N TYR A 68 -1.60 -1.08 8.31
CA TYR A 68 -2.38 -1.19 9.55
C TYR A 68 -1.90 -0.15 10.56
N LEU A 69 -2.69 0.91 10.77
CA LEU A 69 -2.39 1.96 11.74
C LEU A 69 -2.89 1.55 13.13
N ALA A 70 -2.01 1.61 14.12
CA ALA A 70 -2.37 1.33 15.50
C ALA A 70 -3.30 2.42 16.07
N THR A 71 -4.39 2.02 16.69
CA THR A 71 -5.32 2.91 17.40
C THR A 71 -5.65 2.37 18.79
N PRO A 72 -5.81 3.22 19.81
CA PRO A 72 -6.23 2.78 21.15
C PRO A 72 -7.61 2.12 21.18
N SER A 73 -8.52 2.55 20.30
CA SER A 73 -9.87 1.99 20.20
C SER A 73 -10.47 2.31 18.83
N VAL A 74 -10.88 1.27 18.11
CA VAL A 74 -11.52 1.39 16.79
C VAL A 74 -12.88 2.10 16.87
N GLY A 75 -13.65 1.90 17.95
CA GLY A 75 -14.99 2.47 18.08
C GLY A 75 -15.01 4.01 18.22
N SER A 76 -13.87 4.60 18.54
CA SER A 76 -13.65 6.06 18.57
C SER A 76 -12.73 6.55 17.47
N ALA A 77 -12.26 5.67 16.58
CA ALA A 77 -11.40 6.05 15.47
C ALA A 77 -12.22 6.70 14.35
N ALA A 78 -11.63 7.74 13.76
CA ALA A 78 -12.22 8.48 12.66
C ALA A 78 -11.18 8.74 11.57
N VAL A 79 -11.60 8.72 10.31
CA VAL A 79 -10.78 9.10 9.17
C VAL A 79 -11.37 10.33 8.51
N ALA A 80 -10.60 11.41 8.43
CA ALA A 80 -10.98 12.66 7.78
C ALA A 80 -10.37 12.78 6.38
N GLY A 81 -10.85 13.76 5.60
CA GLY A 81 -10.29 14.08 4.27
C GLY A 81 -10.87 13.27 3.11
N LEU A 82 -11.94 12.50 3.36
CA LEU A 82 -12.64 11.70 2.35
C LEU A 82 -13.96 12.32 1.87
N ALA A 83 -14.42 13.40 2.49
CA ALA A 83 -15.67 14.07 2.14
C ALA A 83 -15.70 14.50 0.66
N GLY A 84 -16.82 14.23 -0.01
CA GLY A 84 -17.04 14.51 -1.42
C GLY A 84 -16.45 13.47 -2.38
N LEU A 85 -15.65 12.50 -1.90
CA LEU A 85 -15.08 11.45 -2.74
C LEU A 85 -16.10 10.32 -2.99
N ARG A 86 -16.00 9.71 -4.18
CA ARG A 86 -16.74 8.50 -4.51
C ARG A 86 -15.93 7.27 -4.09
N TYR A 87 -16.60 6.27 -3.55
CA TYR A 87 -16.02 5.00 -3.15
C TYR A 87 -16.94 3.83 -3.51
N GLU A 88 -16.37 2.63 -3.54
CA GLU A 88 -17.08 1.37 -3.73
C GLU A 88 -17.20 0.68 -2.38
N ASP A 89 -18.42 0.53 -1.85
CA ASP A 89 -18.65 -0.11 -0.55
C ASP A 89 -18.72 -1.64 -0.72
N ASN A 90 -17.59 -2.31 -0.52
CA ASN A 90 -17.48 -3.77 -0.58
C ASN A 90 -18.26 -4.46 0.54
N ALA A 91 -18.41 -3.82 1.71
CA ALA A 91 -19.27 -4.33 2.79
C ALA A 91 -20.77 -4.28 2.43
N ALA A 92 -21.12 -3.46 1.44
CA ALA A 92 -22.45 -3.39 0.83
C ALA A 92 -22.52 -4.01 -0.58
N GLY A 93 -21.59 -4.91 -0.94
CA GLY A 93 -21.63 -5.64 -2.21
C GLY A 93 -21.21 -4.84 -3.44
N GLY A 94 -20.32 -3.86 -3.25
CA GLY A 94 -19.74 -3.06 -4.34
C GLY A 94 -20.60 -1.84 -4.73
N GLU A 95 -21.46 -1.37 -3.82
CA GLU A 95 -22.28 -0.19 -4.10
C GLU A 95 -21.41 1.08 -4.20
N ILE A 96 -21.56 1.81 -5.31
CA ILE A 96 -20.87 3.10 -5.47
C ILE A 96 -21.62 4.19 -4.69
N ARG A 97 -20.93 4.82 -3.74
CA ARG A 97 -21.46 5.89 -2.89
C ARG A 97 -20.55 7.11 -2.93
N THR A 98 -21.05 8.23 -2.40
CA THR A 98 -20.25 9.44 -2.14
C THR A 98 -20.16 9.64 -0.64
N GLU A 99 -18.97 9.88 -0.12
CA GLU A 99 -18.79 10.23 1.30
C GLU A 99 -19.30 11.66 1.53
N LEU A 100 -20.26 11.82 2.42
CA LEU A 100 -20.86 13.11 2.75
C LEU A 100 -20.43 13.61 4.13
N ALA A 101 -19.91 12.73 4.98
CA ALA A 101 -19.41 13.09 6.29
C ALA A 101 -17.98 13.63 6.20
N GLU A 102 -17.69 14.66 7.01
CA GLU A 102 -16.32 15.21 7.17
C GLU A 102 -15.36 14.17 7.77
N GLU A 103 -15.89 13.33 8.65
CA GLU A 103 -15.17 12.27 9.33
C GLU A 103 -15.94 10.96 9.24
N VAL A 104 -15.23 9.89 8.91
CA VAL A 104 -15.81 8.55 8.84
C VAL A 104 -15.46 7.76 10.08
N LEU A 105 -16.50 7.38 10.82
CA LEU A 105 -16.39 6.60 12.04
C LEU A 105 -16.42 5.10 11.75
N LEU A 106 -15.55 4.34 12.42
CA LEU A 106 -15.42 2.90 12.25
C LEU A 106 -16.34 2.14 13.24
N ARG A 107 -17.67 2.32 13.11
CA ARG A 107 -18.68 1.78 14.05
C ARG A 107 -19.17 0.36 13.75
N GLY A 108 -18.57 -0.30 12.77
CA GLY A 108 -18.91 -1.65 12.31
C GLY A 108 -17.89 -2.11 11.27
N GLU A 109 -18.26 -3.14 10.52
CA GLU A 109 -17.50 -3.53 9.33
C GLU A 109 -17.55 -2.38 8.30
N VAL A 110 -16.37 -1.98 7.82
CA VAL A 110 -16.17 -0.95 6.81
C VAL A 110 -15.16 -1.50 5.82
N ASP A 111 -15.54 -1.56 4.55
CA ASP A 111 -14.69 -1.98 3.44
C ASP A 111 -15.05 -1.14 2.22
N ARG A 112 -14.16 -0.23 1.83
CA ARG A 112 -14.39 0.81 0.83
C ARG A 112 -13.12 1.43 0.28
#